data_AF-A0A7V9DHS2-F1
#
_entry.id   AF-A0A7V9DHS2-F1
#
_cell.length_a   1.000
_cell.length_b   1.000
_cell.length_c   1.000
_cell.angle_alpha   90.00
_cell.angle_beta   90.00
_cell.angle_gamma   90.00
#
_symmetry.space_group_name_H-M   'P 1'
#
loop_
_entity.id
_entity.type
_entity.pdbx_description
1 polymer ?
#
loop_
_entity_poly.entity_id
_entity_poly.type
_entity_poly.pdbx_seq_one_letter_code
_entity_poly.pdbx_strand_id
1 'polypeptide(L)'
;SKTGRGRWVQVPPAIFDAVLELVPREDRTPERRVFQGFGGDRFRTAITRACTASGVPAFSPHDLRHRRISLEHLRGVPWARIGELVGQRNLAVTANTYTHVLTDEAELDYADLLGQA
;
A
#
# COMPACT_ATOMS: atom_id res chain seq x y z
N SER A 1 -10.71 9.58 -6.31
CA SER A 1 -10.83 8.67 -7.48
C SER A 1 -10.96 9.53 -8.73
N LYS A 2 -10.32 9.17 -9.86
CA LYS A 2 -10.52 9.86 -11.14
C LYS A 2 -12.00 9.85 -11.62
N THR A 3 -12.85 9.01 -11.02
CA THR A 3 -14.28 8.90 -11.35
C THR A 3 -15.22 9.40 -10.24
N GLY A 4 -14.70 9.99 -9.16
CA GLY A 4 -15.51 10.39 -8.00
C GLY A 4 -16.08 9.22 -7.16
N ARG A 5 -16.12 7.99 -7.69
CA ARG A 5 -16.62 6.81 -6.97
C ARG A 5 -15.71 6.47 -5.79
N GLY A 6 -16.28 6.54 -4.58
CA GLY A 6 -15.66 6.04 -3.35
C GLY A 6 -15.54 4.52 -3.37
N ARG A 7 -14.57 3.99 -2.62
CA ARG A 7 -14.39 2.55 -2.40
C ARG A 7 -14.20 2.32 -0.92
N TRP A 8 -14.84 1.27 -0.42
CA TRP A 8 -14.64 0.78 0.92
C TRP A 8 -13.46 -0.16 0.93
N VAL A 9 -12.48 0.14 1.77
CA VAL A 9 -11.30 -0.70 1.98
C VAL A 9 -11.16 -0.96 3.48
N GLN A 10 -10.75 -2.18 3.82
CA GLN A 10 -10.44 -2.50 5.21
C GLN A 10 -9.09 -1.86 5.57
N VAL A 11 -9.10 -1.06 6.63
CA VAL A 11 -7.90 -0.46 7.21
C VAL A 11 -7.48 -1.32 8.40
N PRO A 12 -6.22 -1.76 8.51
CA PRO A 12 -5.76 -2.50 9.68
C PRO A 12 -6.06 -1.75 10.98
N PRO A 13 -6.51 -2.42 12.06
CA PRO A 13 -6.94 -1.74 13.29
C PRO A 13 -5.90 -0.76 13.84
N ALA A 14 -4.64 -1.18 13.95
CA ALA A 14 -3.56 -0.32 14.44
C ALA A 14 -3.38 0.98 13.62
N ILE A 15 -3.62 0.94 12.30
CA ILE A 15 -3.57 2.13 11.45
C ILE A 15 -4.82 2.98 11.66
N PHE A 16 -5.98 2.35 11.81
CA PHE A 16 -7.23 3.06 12.06
C PHE A 16 -7.16 3.81 13.40
N ASP A 17 -6.66 3.16 14.45
CA ASP A 17 -6.45 3.74 15.77
C ASP A 17 -5.51 4.96 15.70
N ALA A 18 -4.35 4.81 15.05
CA ALA A 18 -3.41 5.92 14.84
C ALA A 18 -4.03 7.09 14.04
N VAL A 19 -4.94 6.82 13.09
CA VAL A 19 -5.66 7.87 12.36
C VAL A 19 -6.69 8.57 13.25
N LEU A 20 -7.37 7.84 14.13
CA LEU A 20 -8.34 8.41 15.07
C LEU A 20 -7.66 9.33 16.09
N GLU A 21 -6.40 9.08 16.44
CA GLU A 21 -5.60 9.92 17.33
C GLU A 21 -5.19 11.27 16.71
N LEU A 22 -5.20 11.40 15.38
CA LEU A 22 -4.80 12.64 14.70
C LEU A 22 -5.72 13.84 15.01
N VAL A 23 -7.01 13.57 15.27
CA VAL A 23 -8.02 14.59 15.52
C VAL A 23 -9.03 14.07 16.57
N PRO A 24 -9.20 14.77 17.70
CA PRO A 24 -10.25 14.45 18.68
C PRO A 24 -11.61 14.36 18.01
N ARG A 25 -12.47 13.46 18.50
CA ARG A 25 -13.78 13.19 17.88
C ARG A 25 -14.61 14.46 17.69
N GLU A 26 -14.57 15.35 18.67
CA GLU A 26 -15.34 16.59 18.71
C GLU A 26 -14.94 17.59 17.61
N ASP A 27 -13.69 17.50 17.12
CA ASP A 27 -13.09 18.44 16.16
C ASP A 27 -13.12 17.93 14.70
N ARG A 28 -13.83 16.82 14.45
CA ARG A 28 -13.92 16.18 13.12
C ARG A 28 -15.07 16.79 12.34
N THR A 29 -14.77 17.31 11.15
CA THR A 29 -15.79 17.75 10.18
C THR A 29 -15.66 16.97 8.87
N PRO A 30 -16.75 16.73 8.11
CA PRO A 30 -16.72 15.91 6.91
C PRO A 30 -15.76 16.42 5.82
N GLU A 31 -15.59 17.74 5.71
CA GLU A 31 -14.79 18.40 4.67
C GLU A 31 -13.30 18.51 5.05
N ARG A 32 -12.96 18.27 6.32
CA ARG A 32 -11.59 18.37 6.81
C ARG A 32 -10.76 17.21 6.27
N ARG A 33 -9.61 17.53 5.68
CA ARG A 33 -8.61 16.52 5.30
C ARG A 33 -8.12 15.77 6.55
N VAL A 34 -8.03 14.44 6.44
CA VAL A 34 -7.50 13.56 7.49
C VAL A 34 -6.05 13.93 7.83
N PHE A 35 -5.20 14.10 6.81
CA PHE A 35 -3.80 14.47 6.97
C PHE A 35 -3.58 15.96 6.65
N GLN A 36 -3.58 16.80 7.69
CA GLN A 36 -3.36 18.25 7.57
C GLN A 36 -1.88 18.58 7.35
N GLY A 37 -1.58 19.44 6.37
CA GLY A 37 -0.19 19.86 6.10
C GLY A 37 0.77 18.75 5.63
N PHE A 38 0.25 17.55 5.34
CA PHE A 38 1.04 16.40 4.93
C PHE A 38 0.62 15.95 3.52
N GLY A 39 1.40 16.38 2.53
CA GLY A 39 1.18 16.11 1.11
C GLY A 39 2.04 14.97 0.56
N GLY A 40 1.85 14.68 -0.74
CA GLY A 40 2.53 13.58 -1.42
C GLY A 40 4.06 13.63 -1.36
N ASP A 41 4.67 14.81 -1.45
CA ASP A 41 6.14 14.95 -1.42
C ASP A 41 6.72 14.63 -0.03
N ARG A 42 6.04 15.07 1.02
CA ARG A 42 6.39 14.72 2.41
C ARG A 42 6.21 13.21 2.65
N PHE A 43 5.17 12.61 2.07
CA PHE A 43 4.94 11.17 2.15
C PHE A 43 6.06 10.37 1.46
N ARG A 44 6.44 10.73 0.23
CA ARG A 44 7.55 10.07 -0.48
C ARG A 44 8.86 10.20 0.31
N THR A 45 9.16 11.40 0.81
CA THR A 45 10.34 11.66 1.64
C THR A 45 10.35 10.78 2.89
N ALA A 46 9.21 10.65 3.58
CA ALA A 46 9.08 9.82 4.77
C ALA A 46 9.34 8.33 4.46
N ILE A 47 8.80 7.81 3.35
CA ILE A 47 9.06 6.43 2.93
C ILE A 47 10.55 6.22 2.61
N THR A 48 11.17 7.13 1.85
CA THR A 48 12.59 7.03 1.53
C THR A 48 13.44 6.97 2.81
N ARG A 49 13.17 7.86 3.78
CA ARG A 49 13.86 7.85 5.08
C ARG A 49 13.65 6.55 5.85
N ALA A 50 12.43 6.01 5.85
CA ALA A 50 12.13 4.74 6.48
C ALA A 50 12.89 3.58 5.82
N CYS A 51 12.98 3.55 4.50
CA CYS A 51 13.75 2.53 3.78
C CYS A 51 15.24 2.60 4.15
N THR A 52 15.82 3.81 4.15
CA THR A 52 17.22 4.03 4.56
C THR A 52 17.46 3.59 6.00
N ALA A 53 16.58 3.96 6.93
CA ALA A 53 16.72 3.59 8.35
C ALA A 53 16.64 2.07 8.57
N SER A 54 15.86 1.37 7.75
CA SER A 54 15.71 -0.08 7.80
C SER A 54 16.76 -0.86 7.00
N GLY A 55 17.68 -0.17 6.29
CA GLY A 55 18.68 -0.82 5.46
C GLY A 55 18.13 -1.53 4.21
N VAL A 56 16.91 -1.18 3.77
CA VAL A 56 16.27 -1.80 2.60
C VAL A 56 16.33 -0.87 1.38
N PRO A 57 16.18 -1.39 0.14
CA PRO A 57 16.08 -0.57 -1.05
C PRO A 57 14.99 0.50 -0.94
N ALA A 58 15.19 1.62 -1.63
CA ALA A 58 14.21 2.70 -1.64
C ALA A 58 12.96 2.26 -2.42
N PHE A 59 11.81 2.24 -1.74
CA PHE A 59 10.51 1.95 -2.34
C PHE A 59 9.66 3.22 -2.48
N SER A 60 8.95 3.35 -3.60
CA SER A 60 7.93 4.37 -3.78
C SER A 60 6.56 3.91 -3.26
N PRO A 61 5.60 4.82 -3.04
CA PRO A 61 4.21 4.44 -2.76
C PRO A 61 3.61 3.48 -3.81
N HIS A 62 4.06 3.57 -5.06
CA HIS A 62 3.56 2.71 -6.13
C HIS A 62 4.13 1.30 -6.02
N ASP A 63 5.39 1.15 -5.61
CA ASP A 63 6.03 -0.15 -5.38
C ASP A 63 5.36 -0.90 -4.22
N LEU A 64 5.03 -0.18 -3.14
CA LEU A 64 4.26 -0.76 -2.02
C LEU A 64 2.86 -1.22 -2.47
N ARG A 65 2.24 -0.50 -3.40
CA ARG A 65 0.95 -0.91 -4.00
C ARG A 65 1.12 -2.16 -4.87
N HIS A 66 2.19 -2.24 -5.67
CA HIS A 66 2.52 -3.44 -6.43
C HIS A 66 2.70 -4.65 -5.49
N ARG A 67 3.51 -4.50 -4.44
CA ARG A 67 3.74 -5.56 -3.44
C ARG A 67 2.45 -6.03 -2.77
N ARG A 68 1.53 -5.11 -2.44
CA ARG A 68 0.22 -5.50 -1.89
C ARG A 68 -0.58 -6.37 -2.86
N ILE A 69 -0.58 -6.04 -4.16
CA ILE A 69 -1.28 -6.84 -5.17
C ILE A 69 -0.67 -8.24 -5.27
N SER A 70 0.67 -8.31 -5.35
CA SER A 70 1.40 -9.59 -5.37
C SER A 70 1.07 -10.46 -4.16
N LEU A 71 1.05 -9.89 -2.95
CA LEU A 71 0.74 -10.62 -1.72
C LEU A 71 -0.70 -11.13 -1.65
N GLU A 72 -1.69 -10.34 -2.10
CA GLU A 72 -3.07 -10.83 -2.18
C GLU A 72 -3.20 -11.96 -3.20
N HIS A 73 -2.50 -11.85 -4.33
CA HIS A 73 -2.53 -12.89 -5.34
C HIS A 73 -1.88 -14.19 -4.85
N LEU A 74 -0.74 -14.10 -4.18
CA LEU A 74 -0.06 -15.23 -3.54
C LEU A 74 -0.96 -15.93 -2.50
N ARG A 75 -1.82 -15.18 -1.81
CA ARG A 75 -2.84 -15.72 -0.89
C ARG A 75 -4.03 -16.38 -1.60
N GLY A 76 -4.00 -16.49 -2.93
CA GLY A 76 -5.09 -17.07 -3.72
C GLY A 76 -6.30 -16.16 -3.88
N VAL A 77 -6.20 -14.85 -3.58
CA VAL A 77 -7.34 -13.94 -3.72
C VAL A 77 -7.68 -13.79 -5.21
N PRO A 78 -8.96 -13.99 -5.62
CA PRO A 78 -9.34 -13.88 -7.02
C PRO A 78 -9.10 -12.49 -7.60
N TRP A 79 -8.71 -12.42 -8.88
CA TRP A 79 -8.41 -11.15 -9.56
C TRP A 79 -9.54 -10.12 -9.49
N ALA A 80 -10.80 -10.56 -9.52
CA ALA A 80 -11.95 -9.67 -9.37
C ALA A 80 -11.91 -8.93 -8.02
N ARG A 81 -11.60 -9.63 -6.93
CA ARG A 81 -11.54 -9.06 -5.57
C ARG A 81 -10.32 -8.18 -5.37
N ILE A 82 -9.17 -8.58 -5.93
CA ILE A 82 -7.97 -7.73 -5.98
C ILE A 82 -8.27 -6.44 -6.76
N GLY A 83 -8.93 -6.54 -7.91
CA GLY A 83 -9.33 -5.43 -8.75
C GLY A 83 -10.25 -4.44 -8.02
N GLU A 84 -11.23 -4.94 -7.26
CA GLU A 84 -12.08 -4.13 -6.37
C GLU A 84 -11.26 -3.40 -5.30
N LEU A 85 -10.41 -4.14 -4.58
CA LEU A 85 -9.59 -3.63 -3.47
C LEU A 85 -8.68 -2.48 -3.92
N VAL A 86 -7.94 -2.69 -5.01
CA VAL A 86 -6.97 -1.70 -5.48
C VAL A 86 -7.61 -0.69 -6.42
N GLY A 87 -8.80 -0.98 -6.93
CA GLY A 87 -9.55 -0.07 -7.78
C GLY A 87 -9.10 -0.05 -9.24
N GLN A 88 -8.62 -1.20 -9.73
CA GLN A 88 -8.25 -1.38 -11.12
C GLN A 88 -9.50 -1.44 -12.01
N ARG A 89 -9.46 -0.84 -13.21
CA ARG A 89 -10.56 -0.94 -14.19
C ARG A 89 -10.40 -2.10 -15.17
N ASN A 90 -9.16 -2.44 -15.51
CA ASN A 90 -8.85 -3.52 -16.43
C ASN A 90 -8.16 -4.66 -15.68
N LEU A 91 -8.89 -5.77 -15.50
CA LEU A 91 -8.40 -6.96 -14.80
C LEU A 91 -7.25 -7.65 -15.53
N ALA A 92 -7.24 -7.63 -16.88
CA ALA A 92 -6.18 -8.24 -17.68
C ALA A 92 -4.82 -7.57 -17.42
N VAL A 93 -4.80 -6.25 -17.20
CA VAL A 93 -3.57 -5.53 -16.82
C VAL A 93 -3.04 -6.05 -15.48
N THR A 94 -3.91 -6.25 -14.48
CA THR A 94 -3.50 -6.80 -13.19
C THR A 94 -2.98 -8.23 -13.35
N ALA A 95 -3.75 -9.11 -14.01
CA ALA A 95 -3.35 -10.50 -14.21
C ALA A 95 -2.00 -10.60 -14.94
N ASN A 96 -1.83 -9.91 -16.06
CA ASN A 96 -0.58 -9.94 -16.83
C ASN A 96 0.62 -9.39 -16.06
N THR A 97 0.39 -8.43 -15.15
CA THR A 97 1.47 -7.83 -14.36
C THR A 97 1.91 -8.71 -13.19
N TYR A 98 0.99 -9.37 -12.48
CA TYR A 98 1.31 -10.00 -11.18
C TYR A 98 1.18 -11.52 -11.14
N THR A 99 0.74 -12.20 -12.21
CA THR A 99 0.63 -13.67 -12.23
C THR A 99 1.97 -14.37 -12.02
N HIS A 100 3.10 -13.73 -12.38
CA HIS A 100 4.44 -14.30 -12.22
C HIS A 100 4.78 -14.69 -10.77
N VAL A 101 4.13 -14.07 -9.78
CA VAL A 101 4.33 -14.36 -8.35
C VAL A 101 3.85 -15.77 -7.97
N LEU A 102 2.95 -16.38 -8.76
CA LEU A 102 2.53 -17.77 -8.56
C LEU A 102 3.47 -18.79 -9.21
N THR A 103 4.36 -18.32 -10.09
CA THR A 103 5.35 -19.19 -10.77
C THR A 103 6.73 -19.08 -10.14
N ASP A 104 6.99 -17.97 -9.45
CA ASP A 104 8.22 -17.70 -8.71
C ASP A 104 7.84 -17.07 -7.36
N GLU A 105 7.83 -17.91 -6.33
CA GLU A 105 7.53 -17.51 -4.95
C GLU A 105 8.78 -17.04 -4.19
N ALA A 106 9.94 -16.90 -4.86
CA ALA A 106 11.16 -16.47 -4.22
C ALA A 106 10.95 -15.09 -3.57
N GLU A 107 10.97 -15.06 -2.24
CA GLU A 107 11.00 -13.81 -1.51
C GLU A 107 12.43 -13.24 -1.50
N LEU A 108 12.54 -11.96 -1.17
CA LEU A 108 13.85 -11.35 -0.95
C LEU A 108 14.53 -12.07 0.20
N ASP A 109 15.78 -12.50 0.00
CA ASP A 109 16.63 -12.93 1.11
C ASP A 109 16.96 -11.73 1.97
N TYR A 110 16.30 -11.63 3.13
CA TYR A 110 16.47 -10.51 4.05
C TYR A 110 17.88 -10.45 4.66
N ALA A 111 18.57 -11.58 4.82
CA ALA A 111 19.93 -11.58 5.35
C ALA A 111 20.91 -11.02 4.32
N ASP A 112 20.78 -11.45 3.06
CA ASP A 112 21.57 -10.92 1.94
C ASP A 112 21.29 -9.42 1.71
N LEU A 113 20.01 -9.02 1.71
CA LEU A 113 19.58 -7.64 1.51
C LEU A 113 20.12 -6.67 2.57
N LEU A 114 20.24 -7.15 3.81
CA LEU A 114 20.77 -6.36 4.94
C LEU A 114 22.30 -6.44 5.05
N GLY A 115 22.97 -7.17 4.15
CA GLY A 115 24.42 -7.39 4.20
C GLY A 115 24.87 -8.18 5.42
N GLN A 116 24.05 -9.11 5.89
CA GLN A 116 24.26 -9.93 7.08
C GLN A 116 24.66 -11.38 6.76
N ALA A 117 24.89 -11.69 5.48
CA ALA A 117 25.32 -13.00 4.99
C ALA A 117 26.83 -13.23 5.17
#